data_AF-A0A7C7DS45-F1
#
_entry.id   AF-A0A7C7DS45-F1
#
_cell.length_a   1.000
_cell.length_b   1.000
_cell.length_c   1.000
_cell.angle_alpha   90.00
_cell.angle_beta   90.00
_cell.angle_gamma   90.00
#
_symmetry.space_group_name_H-M   'P 1'
#
loop_
_entity.id
_entity.type
_entity.pdbx_description
1 polymer ?
#
loop_
_entity_poly.entity_id
_entity_poly.type
_entity_poly.pdbx_seq_one_letter_code
_entity_poly.pdbx_strand_id
1 'polypeptide(L)'
;MANPDDYEIIPDATGQGAPPSRPRWWLWLAGAGLLFVFAFAVGVGWTTLADRLGGAATEAPIAAVTSQPVATFTPTSTAAPEAAATADGVSAATPAITPPATATPLPTPTAPPPTRVCTVPLDPQFAASFDPGALGCPVAPTSIVWAAYESFERGAMLWRSDTNLSYILFGDGSWTPSNETWNGQEPPWRGEPPPGLYRPERGFGYIWGVRDDVFTRLGWATMPEKGFCAAVQNFEQGFALASVPAPSCTAENLYNQATDASWRPLWLTFINDGRWRSGPLAGAPGGVTTPPTATSLPVPPTATAVSSAADMRPAANGVFTARRGQPITLDGRFEDWPGPWLPVSAVIQGREQWNGASDLGGVMQMMWTPEGLYLAVQITDDVLRAGPDGSDQWQGDGVELQFDRRLIDDFADTRANDDDTQLGLAPDAAFQYVRGYRWLPLAAESRFDPPGVVTTAPGQYTLEVQIPWLYFDLNGADLQPGARFGFNLSINDNDGETPAQQTVLSASPARTTHDNPTEWGTLVLGE
;
A
#
# COMPACT_ATOMS: atom_id res chain seq x y z
N MET A 1 -65.58 -42.67 33.66
CA MET A 1 -66.84 -42.30 34.34
C MET A 1 -66.69 -40.85 34.76
N ALA A 2 -67.47 -39.86 34.38
CA ALA A 2 -68.64 -39.74 33.52
C ALA A 2 -68.67 -38.29 32.97
N ASN A 3 -69.55 -38.09 32.01
CA ASN A 3 -69.79 -36.93 31.15
C ASN A 3 -70.10 -35.60 31.89
N PRO A 4 -69.94 -34.45 31.22
CA PRO A 4 -70.29 -33.11 31.70
C PRO A 4 -71.77 -32.78 31.43
N ASP A 5 -72.15 -31.62 31.95
CA ASP A 5 -73.34 -30.79 31.69
C ASP A 5 -74.10 -30.52 32.99
N ASP A 6 -74.20 -29.23 33.32
CA ASP A 6 -75.08 -28.56 34.30
C ASP A 6 -74.46 -27.18 34.66
N TYR A 7 -74.99 -25.98 34.38
CA TYR A 7 -76.37 -25.52 34.12
C TYR A 7 -76.42 -24.10 33.46
N GLU A 8 -77.53 -23.88 32.71
CA GLU A 8 -78.43 -22.69 32.59
C GLU A 8 -77.92 -21.33 32.05
N ILE A 9 -78.40 -20.74 30.94
CA ILE A 9 -79.73 -20.29 30.43
C ILE A 9 -80.07 -18.80 30.74
N ILE A 10 -79.88 -17.91 29.71
CA ILE A 10 -80.78 -16.86 29.08
C ILE A 10 -81.32 -15.68 29.96
N PRO A 11 -81.61 -14.40 29.51
CA PRO A 11 -81.73 -13.79 28.14
C PRO A 11 -81.11 -12.38 27.90
N ASP A 12 -81.20 -11.95 26.62
CA ASP A 12 -80.96 -10.63 26.01
C ASP A 12 -81.87 -9.48 26.51
N ALA A 13 -81.35 -8.23 26.48
CA ALA A 13 -82.05 -7.06 25.91
C ALA A 13 -81.19 -5.76 25.83
N THR A 14 -81.09 -5.27 24.58
CA THR A 14 -81.15 -3.87 24.13
C THR A 14 -79.98 -2.89 24.36
N GLY A 15 -79.30 -2.55 23.26
CA GLY A 15 -79.37 -1.20 22.68
C GLY A 15 -78.23 -0.23 23.01
N GLN A 16 -77.36 0.02 22.03
CA GLN A 16 -77.06 1.34 21.42
C GLN A 16 -75.78 1.25 20.59
N GLY A 17 -75.87 1.66 19.32
CA GLY A 17 -74.75 1.64 18.38
C GLY A 17 -73.67 2.68 18.72
N ALA A 18 -72.41 2.25 18.58
CA ALA A 18 -71.22 3.12 18.55
C ALA A 18 -70.69 3.21 17.09
N PRO A 19 -70.06 4.33 16.70
CA PRO A 19 -69.99 4.80 15.30
C PRO A 19 -68.94 4.05 14.45
N PRO A 20 -69.04 4.10 13.10
CA PRO A 20 -68.07 3.47 12.23
C PRO A 20 -66.69 4.09 12.39
N SER A 21 -65.68 3.25 12.60
CA SER A 21 -64.27 3.62 12.64
C SER A 21 -63.85 4.26 11.31
N ARG A 22 -63.39 5.51 11.36
CA ARG A 22 -62.84 6.22 10.20
C ARG A 22 -61.65 5.44 9.62
N PRO A 23 -61.61 5.14 8.31
CA PRO A 23 -60.47 4.46 7.71
C PRO A 23 -59.24 5.37 7.80
N ARG A 24 -58.09 4.81 8.24
CA ARG A 24 -56.81 5.52 8.42
C ARG A 24 -56.10 5.76 7.08
N TRP A 25 -56.82 6.31 6.10
CA TRP A 25 -56.33 6.63 4.75
C TRP A 25 -55.21 7.70 4.76
N TRP A 26 -55.13 8.51 5.82
CA TRP A 26 -54.10 9.53 6.01
C TRP A 26 -52.70 8.96 6.27
N LEU A 27 -52.58 7.73 6.79
CA LEU A 27 -51.27 7.07 6.97
C LEU A 27 -50.67 6.63 5.62
N TRP A 28 -51.53 6.27 4.66
CA TRP A 28 -51.10 5.92 3.31
C TRP A 28 -50.69 7.15 2.48
N LEU A 29 -51.34 8.29 2.69
CA LEU A 29 -50.94 9.56 2.06
C LEU A 29 -49.65 10.13 2.64
N ALA A 30 -49.40 9.97 3.94
CA ALA A 30 -48.14 10.37 4.57
C ALA A 30 -46.97 9.49 4.11
N GLY A 31 -47.19 8.18 3.96
CA GLY A 31 -46.21 7.25 3.39
C GLY A 31 -45.89 7.52 1.91
N ALA A 32 -46.91 7.80 1.10
CA ALA A 32 -46.71 8.13 -0.32
C ALA A 32 -46.00 9.49 -0.52
N GLY A 33 -46.25 10.47 0.36
CA GLY A 33 -45.57 11.77 0.32
C GLY A 33 -44.07 11.68 0.65
N LEU A 34 -43.69 10.86 1.64
CA LEU A 34 -42.28 10.62 2.01
C LEU A 34 -41.52 9.86 0.92
N LEU A 35 -42.17 8.91 0.26
CA LEU A 35 -41.60 8.18 -0.88
C LEU A 35 -41.42 9.07 -2.12
N PHE A 36 -42.33 10.03 -2.35
CA PHE A 36 -42.21 11.00 -3.43
C PHE A 36 -41.09 12.04 -3.18
N VAL A 37 -40.91 12.50 -1.95
CA VAL A 37 -39.81 13.42 -1.59
C VAL A 37 -38.44 12.72 -1.69
N PHE A 38 -38.35 11.44 -1.31
CA PHE A 38 -37.13 10.65 -1.45
C PHE A 38 -36.82 10.32 -2.93
N ALA A 39 -37.83 9.96 -3.74
CA ALA A 39 -37.66 9.71 -5.16
C ALA A 39 -37.32 11.00 -5.95
N PHE A 40 -37.80 12.17 -5.53
CA PHE A 40 -37.45 13.45 -6.16
C PHE A 40 -36.05 13.93 -5.77
N ALA A 41 -35.59 13.68 -4.52
CA ALA A 41 -34.23 13.99 -4.09
C ALA A 41 -33.18 13.09 -4.76
N VAL A 42 -33.49 11.80 -4.97
CA VAL A 42 -32.63 10.87 -5.73
C VAL A 42 -32.68 11.16 -7.24
N GLY A 43 -33.83 11.58 -7.78
CA GLY A 43 -33.99 11.95 -9.18
C GLY A 43 -33.26 13.23 -9.60
N VAL A 44 -33.22 14.26 -8.75
CA VAL A 44 -32.46 15.51 -9.01
C VAL A 44 -30.94 15.28 -8.87
N GLY A 45 -30.51 14.30 -8.07
CA GLY A 45 -29.12 13.87 -8.01
C GLY A 45 -28.66 13.09 -9.25
N TRP A 46 -29.57 12.42 -9.96
CA TRP A 46 -29.22 11.65 -11.16
C TRP A 46 -29.19 12.50 -12.44
N THR A 47 -30.05 13.53 -12.55
CA THR A 47 -30.05 14.41 -13.74
C THR A 47 -28.84 15.34 -13.79
N THR A 48 -28.27 15.71 -12.64
CA THR A 48 -27.02 16.50 -12.57
C THR A 48 -25.76 15.68 -12.88
N LEU A 49 -25.84 14.34 -12.82
CA LEU A 49 -24.78 13.42 -13.23
C LEU A 49 -24.93 12.96 -14.69
N ALA A 50 -26.16 12.81 -15.18
CA ALA A 50 -26.43 12.40 -16.57
C ALA A 50 -26.15 13.51 -17.60
N ASP A 51 -26.36 14.79 -17.27
CA ASP A 51 -26.01 15.92 -18.16
C ASP A 51 -24.48 16.16 -18.26
N ARG A 52 -23.66 15.47 -17.44
CA ARG A 52 -22.20 15.52 -17.52
C ARG A 52 -21.57 14.35 -18.30
N LEU A 53 -22.36 13.39 -18.77
CA LEU A 53 -21.89 12.23 -19.54
C LEU A 53 -22.33 12.24 -21.02
N GLY A 54 -22.83 13.36 -21.55
CA GLY A 54 -23.11 13.46 -23.00
C GLY A 54 -23.59 14.83 -23.45
N GLY A 55 -22.67 15.66 -23.97
CA GLY A 55 -23.00 16.94 -24.60
C GLY A 55 -21.80 17.48 -25.38
N ALA A 56 -22.01 17.67 -26.68
CA ALA A 56 -20.99 17.86 -27.70
C ALA A 56 -20.12 19.13 -27.57
N ALA A 57 -18.95 19.04 -28.22
CA ALA A 57 -17.90 20.03 -28.35
C ALA A 57 -18.35 21.44 -28.75
N THR A 58 -17.64 22.45 -28.25
CA THR A 58 -17.31 23.65 -29.03
C THR A 58 -15.94 24.17 -28.58
N GLU A 59 -14.98 24.13 -29.50
CA GLU A 59 -13.62 24.65 -29.37
C GLU A 59 -13.59 26.18 -29.14
N ALA A 60 -12.59 26.64 -28.37
CA ALA A 60 -11.95 27.93 -28.61
C ALA A 60 -10.46 27.86 -28.19
N PRO A 61 -9.53 28.46 -28.96
CA PRO A 61 -8.11 28.15 -28.88
C PRO A 61 -7.40 29.02 -27.84
N ILE A 62 -6.39 28.48 -27.16
CA ILE A 62 -5.43 29.29 -26.42
C ILE A 62 -4.00 28.91 -26.80
N ALA A 63 -3.31 29.95 -27.25
CA ALA A 63 -1.98 30.06 -27.82
C ALA A 63 -0.87 29.23 -27.15
N ALA A 64 -0.04 28.66 -28.01
CA ALA A 64 1.27 28.11 -27.71
C ALA A 64 2.20 29.15 -27.07
N VAL A 65 2.79 28.81 -25.93
CA VAL A 65 3.94 29.52 -25.39
C VAL A 65 5.20 28.75 -25.81
N THR A 66 5.92 29.35 -26.74
CA THR A 66 7.25 28.95 -27.20
C THR A 66 8.26 29.20 -26.07
N SER A 67 9.03 28.18 -25.68
CA SER A 67 10.27 28.39 -24.93
C SER A 67 11.45 27.87 -25.75
N GLN A 68 12.42 28.76 -25.94
CA GLN A 68 13.65 28.57 -26.71
C GLN A 68 14.68 27.74 -25.92
N PRO A 69 15.62 27.06 -26.58
CA PRO A 69 16.70 26.34 -25.90
C PRO A 69 17.82 27.29 -25.46
N VAL A 70 18.26 27.17 -24.20
CA VAL A 70 19.40 27.92 -23.65
C VAL A 70 20.65 27.04 -23.61
N ALA A 71 21.67 27.52 -24.34
CA ALA A 71 23.12 27.41 -24.16
C ALA A 71 23.78 26.05 -23.84
N THR A 72 24.41 25.54 -24.90
CA THR A 72 25.56 24.63 -24.94
C THR A 72 26.74 25.13 -24.10
N PHE A 73 27.29 24.27 -23.23
CA PHE A 73 28.64 24.44 -22.67
C PHE A 73 29.55 23.31 -23.16
N THR A 74 30.51 23.69 -24.00
CA THR A 74 31.68 22.91 -24.39
C THR A 74 32.70 22.91 -23.24
N PRO A 75 33.45 21.81 -23.07
CA PRO A 75 34.87 21.95 -22.79
C PRO A 75 35.70 21.23 -23.85
N THR A 76 36.70 21.94 -24.37
CA THR A 76 37.79 21.44 -25.21
C THR A 76 39.10 21.61 -24.46
N SER A 77 40.07 20.76 -24.82
CA SER A 77 41.53 20.86 -24.59
C SER A 77 42.02 20.22 -23.29
N THR A 78 43.07 19.41 -23.25
CA THR A 78 44.20 19.14 -24.17
C THR A 78 44.83 17.79 -23.79
N ALA A 79 45.34 17.05 -24.77
CA ALA A 79 46.12 15.84 -24.60
C ALA A 79 47.65 16.07 -24.60
N ALA A 80 48.36 15.04 -24.10
CA ALA A 80 49.71 14.56 -24.46
C ALA A 80 50.91 14.93 -23.55
N PRO A 81 52.05 14.17 -23.59
CA PRO A 81 52.15 12.74 -23.25
C PRO A 81 53.43 12.38 -22.42
N GLU A 82 53.48 11.11 -21.97
CA GLU A 82 54.63 10.16 -21.95
C GLU A 82 55.99 10.51 -21.30
N ALA A 83 56.46 9.68 -20.36
CA ALA A 83 57.64 8.80 -20.53
C ALA A 83 58.11 8.17 -19.20
N ALA A 84 58.48 6.89 -19.28
CA ALA A 84 59.08 6.07 -18.24
C ALA A 84 60.61 6.23 -18.15
N ALA A 85 61.20 5.99 -16.98
CA ALA A 85 62.56 5.44 -16.86
C ALA A 85 62.83 4.87 -15.45
N THR A 86 63.32 3.64 -15.44
CA THR A 86 63.94 2.88 -14.35
C THR A 86 65.39 3.30 -14.10
N ALA A 87 65.90 3.14 -12.87
CA ALA A 87 67.33 2.87 -12.63
C ALA A 87 67.59 2.28 -11.23
N ASP A 88 68.42 1.24 -11.24
CA ASP A 88 68.97 0.45 -10.14
C ASP A 88 69.89 1.22 -9.16
N GLY A 89 70.08 0.63 -7.98
CA GLY A 89 70.88 1.18 -6.88
C GLY A 89 72.36 0.82 -6.89
N VAL A 90 73.11 1.39 -5.93
CA VAL A 90 74.38 0.88 -5.39
C VAL A 90 74.52 1.28 -3.92
N SER A 91 75.00 0.35 -3.11
CA SER A 91 75.27 0.39 -1.67
C SER A 91 76.67 0.95 -1.34
N ALA A 92 76.83 1.67 -0.21
CA ALA A 92 77.76 1.29 0.87
C ALA A 92 78.03 2.42 1.89
N ALA A 93 77.95 2.04 3.17
CA ALA A 93 78.91 2.28 4.27
C ALA A 93 78.33 2.91 5.54
N THR A 94 78.18 2.04 6.54
CA THR A 94 77.81 2.29 7.94
C THR A 94 78.97 2.92 8.73
N PRO A 95 78.68 3.69 9.79
CA PRO A 95 79.10 3.23 11.10
C PRO A 95 77.97 3.25 12.14
N ALA A 96 78.09 2.29 13.06
CA ALA A 96 77.11 1.91 14.05
C ALA A 96 76.84 3.02 15.08
N ILE A 97 75.55 3.24 15.37
CA ILE A 97 75.09 4.00 16.52
C ILE A 97 74.01 3.15 17.22
N THR A 98 74.20 2.99 18.53
CA THR A 98 73.41 2.26 19.53
C THR A 98 71.88 2.41 19.34
N PRO A 99 71.07 1.33 19.48
CA PRO A 99 69.63 1.41 19.29
C PRO A 99 68.96 2.25 20.40
N PRO A 100 68.13 3.25 20.08
CA PRO A 100 67.19 3.81 21.03
C PRO A 100 66.00 2.86 21.20
N ALA A 101 65.42 2.85 22.40
CA ALA A 101 64.29 2.00 22.78
C ALA A 101 63.12 2.10 21.78
N THR A 102 62.57 0.94 21.41
CA THR A 102 61.33 0.80 20.63
C THR A 102 60.19 1.54 21.33
N ALA A 103 59.74 2.66 20.76
CA ALA A 103 58.52 3.31 21.19
C ALA A 103 57.32 2.42 20.79
N THR A 104 56.54 2.02 21.78
CA THR A 104 55.23 1.39 21.58
C THR A 104 54.33 2.35 20.79
N PRO A 105 53.70 1.95 19.67
CA PRO A 105 52.78 2.82 18.96
C PRO A 105 51.61 3.18 19.89
N LEU A 106 51.36 4.48 20.03
CA LEU A 106 50.18 5.00 20.71
C LEU A 106 48.93 4.44 19.99
N PRO A 107 47.88 3.99 20.70
CA PRO A 107 46.66 3.56 20.05
C PRO A 107 46.13 4.69 19.16
N THR A 108 45.98 4.40 17.87
CA THR A 108 45.29 5.28 16.93
C THR A 108 43.92 5.63 17.54
N PRO A 109 43.52 6.91 17.59
CA PRO A 109 42.20 7.28 18.07
C PRO A 109 41.17 6.55 17.21
N THR A 110 40.39 5.65 17.83
CA THR A 110 39.25 5.01 17.22
C THR A 110 38.34 6.11 16.68
N ALA A 111 38.12 6.12 15.36
CA ALA A 111 37.16 7.03 14.76
C ALA A 111 35.83 6.93 15.52
N PRO A 112 35.18 8.06 15.87
CA PRO A 112 33.88 8.00 16.52
C PRO A 112 32.95 7.11 15.68
N PRO A 113 32.13 6.26 16.32
CA PRO A 113 31.19 5.40 15.59
C PRO A 113 30.37 6.28 14.64
N PRO A 114 30.07 5.82 13.42
CA PRO A 114 29.35 6.61 12.44
C PRO A 114 28.04 7.08 13.06
N THR A 115 27.94 8.38 13.36
CA THR A 115 26.70 9.02 13.76
C THR A 115 25.81 9.04 12.54
N ARG A 116 24.77 8.20 12.56
CA ARG A 116 23.75 8.18 11.52
C ARG A 116 23.04 9.52 11.50
N VAL A 117 23.19 10.27 10.41
CA VAL A 117 22.49 11.53 10.18
C VAL A 117 21.25 11.23 9.36
N CYS A 118 20.07 11.56 9.88
CA CYS A 118 18.83 11.43 9.12
C CYS A 118 18.74 12.55 8.08
N THR A 119 18.52 12.19 6.82
CA THR A 119 18.38 13.15 5.71
C THR A 119 17.10 13.97 5.82
N VAL A 120 16.04 13.36 6.35
CA VAL A 120 14.78 14.04 6.66
C VAL A 120 14.78 14.45 8.13
N PRO A 121 14.47 15.72 8.46
CA PRO A 121 14.41 16.15 9.84
C PRO A 121 13.24 15.48 10.57
N LEU A 122 13.51 15.06 11.81
CA LEU A 122 12.46 14.68 12.75
C LEU A 122 11.59 15.90 13.02
N ASP A 123 10.28 15.74 12.88
CA ASP A 123 9.36 16.80 13.27
C ASP A 123 9.44 16.99 14.79
N PRO A 124 9.67 18.24 15.27
CA PRO A 124 9.79 18.52 16.69
C PRO A 124 8.64 17.96 17.54
N GLN A 125 7.44 17.83 16.97
CA GLN A 125 6.28 17.29 17.70
C GLN A 125 6.42 15.82 18.10
N PHE A 126 7.27 15.05 17.41
CA PHE A 126 7.51 13.63 17.70
C PHE A 126 8.79 13.39 18.51
N ALA A 127 9.56 14.44 18.83
CA ALA A 127 10.82 14.32 19.54
C ALA A 127 10.71 13.60 20.90
N ALA A 128 9.58 13.75 21.60
CA ALA A 128 9.36 13.14 22.92
C ALA A 128 9.05 11.63 22.85
N SER A 129 8.54 11.13 21.73
CA SER A 129 8.18 9.72 21.52
C SER A 129 9.10 9.01 20.52
N PHE A 130 10.06 9.74 19.95
CA PHE A 130 11.00 9.22 18.98
C PHE A 130 12.04 8.29 19.64
N ASP A 131 11.99 7.02 19.25
CA ASP A 131 12.98 6.02 19.60
C ASP A 131 13.76 5.66 18.33
N PRO A 132 14.97 6.23 18.10
CA PRO A 132 15.73 5.98 16.89
C PRO A 132 16.15 4.51 16.74
N GLY A 133 16.22 3.75 17.83
CA GLY A 133 16.53 2.31 17.80
C GLY A 133 15.34 1.45 17.39
N ALA A 134 14.11 1.93 17.60
CA ALA A 134 12.89 1.22 17.25
C ALA A 134 12.24 1.73 15.95
N LEU A 135 12.30 3.03 15.66
CA LEU A 135 11.69 3.67 14.49
C LEU A 135 12.66 3.91 13.33
N GLY A 136 13.97 4.00 13.59
CA GLY A 136 14.94 4.42 12.59
C GLY A 136 14.82 5.91 12.23
N CYS A 137 15.34 6.31 11.06
CA CYS A 137 15.25 7.70 10.61
C CYS A 137 13.86 8.04 10.06
N PRO A 138 13.41 9.31 10.14
CA PRO A 138 12.29 9.77 9.33
C PRO A 138 12.58 9.59 7.84
N VAL A 139 11.59 9.16 7.07
CA VAL A 139 11.72 8.92 5.61
C VAL A 139 10.93 9.93 4.78
N ALA A 140 9.99 10.64 5.40
CA ALA A 140 9.22 11.69 4.75
C ALA A 140 8.95 12.86 5.73
N PRO A 141 8.80 14.09 5.22
CA PRO A 141 8.27 15.19 6.03
C PRO A 141 6.88 14.84 6.59
N THR A 142 6.49 15.49 7.67
CA THR A 142 5.15 15.34 8.24
C THR A 142 4.08 15.77 7.25
N SER A 143 3.07 14.92 7.04
CA SER A 143 1.85 15.24 6.31
C SER A 143 0.68 15.42 7.27
N ILE A 144 -0.32 16.21 6.86
CA ILE A 144 -1.60 16.28 7.58
C ILE A 144 -2.62 15.44 6.81
N VAL A 145 -3.24 14.48 7.48
CA VAL A 145 -4.20 13.55 6.90
C VAL A 145 -5.49 13.55 7.71
N TRP A 146 -6.60 13.18 7.06
CA TRP A 146 -7.83 12.91 7.78
C TRP A 146 -7.75 11.54 8.44
N ALA A 147 -8.23 11.42 9.66
CA ALA A 147 -8.19 10.18 10.43
C ALA A 147 -9.47 9.99 11.24
N ALA A 148 -9.75 8.75 11.62
CA ALA A 148 -10.81 8.42 12.56
C ALA A 148 -10.23 7.66 13.75
N TYR A 149 -10.74 7.91 14.95
CA TYR A 149 -10.32 7.22 16.17
C TYR A 149 -11.53 6.87 17.03
N GLU A 150 -11.52 5.66 17.57
CA GLU A 150 -12.53 5.19 18.51
C GLU A 150 -11.86 4.42 19.64
N SER A 151 -12.12 4.79 20.90
CA SER A 151 -11.58 4.07 22.06
C SER A 151 -12.50 2.96 22.52
N PHE A 152 -11.91 1.87 22.98
CA PHE A 152 -12.57 0.68 23.49
C PHE A 152 -12.14 0.42 24.93
N GLU A 153 -12.83 -0.48 25.64
CA GLU A 153 -12.51 -0.81 27.04
C GLU A 153 -11.05 -1.24 27.23
N ARG A 154 -10.46 -1.91 26.23
CA ARG A 154 -9.12 -2.51 26.28
C ARG A 154 -8.29 -2.19 25.03
N GLY A 155 -8.45 -1.00 24.48
CA GLY A 155 -7.67 -0.57 23.32
C GLY A 155 -8.34 0.55 22.53
N ALA A 156 -7.99 0.64 21.25
CA ALA A 156 -8.54 1.61 20.33
C ALA A 156 -8.55 1.07 18.89
N MET A 157 -9.30 1.72 18.02
CA MET A 157 -9.07 1.65 16.58
C MET A 157 -8.73 3.03 16.03
N LEU A 158 -7.86 3.05 15.03
CA LEU A 158 -7.44 4.23 14.29
C LEU A 158 -7.59 3.93 12.80
N TRP A 159 -8.09 4.86 12.01
CA TRP A 159 -8.09 4.78 10.55
C TRP A 159 -7.47 6.04 9.97
N ARG A 160 -6.78 5.93 8.83
CA ARG A 160 -6.14 7.04 8.14
C ARG A 160 -6.59 7.12 6.69
N SER A 161 -6.85 8.34 6.20
CA SER A 161 -7.34 8.55 4.83
C SER A 161 -6.29 8.36 3.75
N ASP A 162 -5.01 8.61 4.07
CA ASP A 162 -3.91 8.53 3.10
C ASP A 162 -3.54 7.09 2.73
N THR A 163 -3.69 6.16 3.67
CA THR A 163 -3.48 4.72 3.44
C THR A 163 -4.78 3.94 3.32
N ASN A 164 -5.91 4.55 3.71
CA ASN A 164 -7.21 3.88 3.87
C ASN A 164 -7.17 2.65 4.80
N LEU A 165 -6.19 2.58 5.70
CA LEU A 165 -6.01 1.44 6.61
C LEU A 165 -6.57 1.73 8.00
N SER A 166 -7.21 0.71 8.58
CA SER A 166 -7.55 0.65 9.99
C SER A 166 -6.45 -0.05 10.78
N TYR A 167 -6.19 0.41 11.99
CA TYR A 167 -5.22 -0.11 12.93
C TYR A 167 -5.96 -0.43 14.21
N ILE A 168 -5.86 -1.67 14.65
CA ILE A 168 -6.43 -2.16 15.91
C ILE A 168 -5.32 -2.11 16.96
N LEU A 169 -5.50 -1.27 17.97
CA LEU A 169 -4.54 -1.05 19.05
C LEU A 169 -5.03 -1.79 20.30
N PHE A 170 -4.32 -2.82 20.72
CA PHE A 170 -4.70 -3.60 21.91
C PHE A 170 -4.07 -3.02 23.17
N GLY A 171 -4.75 -3.18 24.31
CA GLY A 171 -4.31 -2.66 25.61
C GLY A 171 -3.02 -3.26 26.16
N ASP A 172 -2.52 -4.36 25.57
CA ASP A 172 -1.21 -4.93 25.88
C ASP A 172 -0.04 -4.24 25.15
N GLY A 173 -0.33 -3.20 24.35
CA GLY A 173 0.67 -2.46 23.57
C GLY A 173 1.00 -3.10 22.22
N SER A 174 0.33 -4.18 21.83
CA SER A 174 0.39 -4.71 20.46
C SER A 174 -0.63 -4.04 19.55
N TRP A 175 -0.33 -3.90 18.27
CA TRP A 175 -1.28 -3.46 17.25
C TRP A 175 -1.27 -4.41 16.06
N THR A 176 -2.38 -4.43 15.32
CA THR A 176 -2.48 -5.11 14.03
C THR A 176 -3.20 -4.20 13.05
N PRO A 177 -2.82 -4.17 11.76
CA PRO A 177 -3.68 -3.58 10.75
C PRO A 177 -4.95 -4.43 10.60
N SER A 178 -6.00 -3.79 10.09
CA SER A 178 -7.28 -4.38 9.76
C SER A 178 -7.56 -4.11 8.28
N ASN A 179 -7.89 -5.19 7.58
CA ASN A 179 -8.16 -5.24 6.15
C ASN A 179 -9.66 -5.36 5.84
N GLU A 180 -10.51 -5.40 6.87
CA GLU A 180 -11.94 -5.61 6.72
C GLU A 180 -12.59 -4.34 6.16
N THR A 181 -13.06 -4.45 4.93
CA THR A 181 -13.64 -3.33 4.19
C THR A 181 -15.14 -3.26 4.42
N TRP A 182 -15.58 -2.10 4.91
CA TRP A 182 -16.99 -1.85 5.13
C TRP A 182 -17.65 -1.33 3.85
N ASN A 183 -18.46 -2.18 3.21
CA ASN A 183 -19.21 -1.87 1.99
C ASN A 183 -20.57 -1.17 2.26
N GLY A 184 -20.75 -0.58 3.43
CA GLY A 184 -21.99 0.08 3.84
C GLY A 184 -23.08 -0.84 4.40
N GLN A 185 -22.82 -2.14 4.52
CA GLN A 185 -23.76 -3.08 5.16
C GLN A 185 -23.85 -2.85 6.67
N GLU A 186 -24.99 -3.14 7.28
CA GLU A 186 -25.13 -3.03 8.74
C GLU A 186 -24.12 -3.96 9.44
N PRO A 187 -23.27 -3.46 10.37
CA PRO A 187 -22.32 -4.29 11.09
C PRO A 187 -23.00 -5.43 11.87
N PRO A 188 -22.40 -6.63 11.94
CA PRO A 188 -22.99 -7.74 12.69
C PRO A 188 -23.41 -7.35 14.10
N TRP A 189 -24.62 -7.75 14.48
CA TRP A 189 -25.20 -7.43 15.77
C TRP A 189 -24.63 -8.33 16.87
N ARG A 190 -23.92 -7.75 17.84
CA ARG A 190 -23.38 -8.46 19.02
C ARG A 190 -24.17 -8.22 20.32
N GLY A 191 -25.30 -7.51 20.26
CA GLY A 191 -26.12 -7.16 21.42
C GLY A 191 -26.25 -5.65 21.63
N GLU A 192 -27.00 -5.27 22.67
CA GLU A 192 -27.05 -3.89 23.14
C GLU A 192 -25.80 -3.56 23.97
N PRO A 193 -25.22 -2.35 23.82
CA PRO A 193 -24.07 -1.95 24.61
C PRO A 193 -24.44 -1.84 26.11
N PRO A 194 -23.53 -2.24 27.02
CA PRO A 194 -23.71 -1.99 28.46
C PRO A 194 -23.88 -0.49 28.78
N PRO A 195 -24.47 -0.13 29.93
CA PRO A 195 -24.65 1.27 30.32
C PRO A 195 -23.34 2.07 30.29
N GLY A 196 -23.33 3.17 29.56
CA GLY A 196 -22.15 4.05 29.42
C GLY A 196 -21.15 3.61 28.36
N LEU A 197 -21.42 2.54 27.63
CA LEU A 197 -20.63 2.09 26.48
C LEU A 197 -21.43 2.26 25.18
N TYR A 198 -20.73 2.15 24.06
CA TYR A 198 -21.25 2.41 22.73
C TYR A 198 -21.09 1.16 21.86
N ARG A 199 -22.07 0.96 20.97
CA ARG A 199 -21.91 0.06 19.82
C ARG A 199 -21.06 0.81 18.80
N PRO A 200 -19.91 0.27 18.37
CA PRO A 200 -19.14 0.89 17.30
C PRO A 200 -19.94 0.80 15.98
N GLU A 201 -19.86 1.85 15.17
CA GLU A 201 -20.62 1.97 13.93
C GLU A 201 -19.69 1.96 12.71
N ARG A 202 -20.26 1.87 11.51
CA ARG A 202 -19.52 2.01 10.23
C ARG A 202 -18.33 1.06 10.12
N GLY A 203 -17.14 1.57 9.76
CA GLY A 203 -15.93 0.79 9.51
C GLY A 203 -15.43 0.06 10.74
N PHE A 204 -15.27 0.76 11.86
CA PHE A 204 -14.84 0.14 13.12
C PHE A 204 -15.90 -0.83 13.66
N GLY A 205 -17.18 -0.47 13.54
CA GLY A 205 -18.30 -1.37 13.84
C GLY A 205 -18.26 -2.66 13.04
N TYR A 206 -17.92 -2.59 11.75
CA TYR A 206 -17.81 -3.76 10.90
C TYR A 206 -16.66 -4.66 11.35
N ILE A 207 -15.45 -4.13 11.51
CA ILE A 207 -14.26 -4.87 11.99
C ILE A 207 -14.58 -5.56 13.32
N TRP A 208 -15.10 -4.78 14.28
CA TRP A 208 -15.49 -5.27 15.59
C TRP A 208 -16.62 -6.30 15.55
N GLY A 209 -17.57 -6.13 14.63
CA GLY A 209 -18.72 -6.99 14.45
C GLY A 209 -18.38 -8.34 13.82
N VAL A 210 -17.51 -8.37 12.81
CA VAL A 210 -17.15 -9.61 12.08
C VAL A 210 -16.05 -10.41 12.78
N ARG A 211 -15.18 -9.76 13.57
CA ARG A 211 -14.02 -10.41 14.20
C ARG A 211 -14.17 -10.67 15.69
N ASP A 212 -14.36 -11.95 16.02
CA ASP A 212 -14.44 -12.42 17.41
C ASP A 212 -13.14 -12.18 18.19
N ASP A 213 -11.98 -12.28 17.53
CA ASP A 213 -10.67 -12.01 18.15
C ASP A 213 -10.55 -10.54 18.56
N VAL A 214 -11.02 -9.64 17.71
CA VAL A 214 -11.03 -8.19 17.96
C VAL A 214 -12.00 -7.83 19.07
N PHE A 215 -13.24 -8.31 19.01
CA PHE A 215 -14.23 -8.08 20.07
C PHE A 215 -13.72 -8.57 21.44
N THR A 216 -13.15 -9.77 21.49
CA THR A 216 -12.65 -10.37 22.73
C THR A 216 -11.55 -9.50 23.35
N ARG A 217 -10.60 -9.04 22.53
CA ARG A 217 -9.45 -8.27 23.03
C ARG A 217 -9.80 -6.81 23.34
N LEU A 218 -10.66 -6.16 22.57
CA LEU A 218 -11.01 -4.74 22.75
C LEU A 218 -12.18 -4.49 23.71
N GLY A 219 -13.22 -5.33 23.67
CA GLY A 219 -14.48 -5.07 24.38
C GLY A 219 -15.36 -4.04 23.67
N TRP A 220 -16.26 -3.39 24.40
CA TRP A 220 -17.16 -2.38 23.82
C TRP A 220 -16.46 -1.02 23.61
N ALA A 221 -17.00 -0.19 22.72
CA ALA A 221 -16.51 1.18 22.56
C ALA A 221 -16.87 2.01 23.81
N THR A 222 -15.94 2.86 24.22
CA THR A 222 -16.08 3.78 25.37
C THR A 222 -16.45 5.19 24.92
N MET A 223 -16.39 5.45 23.62
CA MET A 223 -16.86 6.66 22.96
C MET A 223 -17.27 6.34 21.52
N PRO A 224 -18.13 7.15 20.89
CA PRO A 224 -18.37 7.04 19.45
C PRO A 224 -17.11 7.37 18.63
N GLU A 225 -17.03 6.83 17.41
CA GLU A 225 -16.02 7.18 16.41
C GLU A 225 -15.90 8.71 16.21
N LYS A 226 -14.66 9.19 16.14
CA LYS A 226 -14.33 10.61 15.96
C LYS A 226 -13.39 10.82 14.79
N GLY A 227 -13.84 11.59 13.81
CA GLY A 227 -13.01 12.12 12.74
C GLY A 227 -12.15 13.30 13.21
N PHE A 228 -10.87 13.30 12.87
CA PHE A 228 -9.93 14.33 13.27
C PHE A 228 -8.78 14.50 12.26
N CYS A 229 -8.07 15.62 12.37
CA CYS A 229 -6.86 15.87 11.60
C CYS A 229 -5.64 15.31 12.32
N ALA A 230 -4.84 14.54 11.60
CA ALA A 230 -3.66 13.87 12.11
C ALA A 230 -2.41 14.38 11.39
N ALA A 231 -1.41 14.85 12.15
CA ALA A 231 -0.05 14.98 11.67
C ALA A 231 0.60 13.59 11.69
N VAL A 232 1.18 13.17 10.58
CA VAL A 232 1.82 11.87 10.44
C VAL A 232 3.23 12.04 9.90
N GLN A 233 4.21 11.48 10.59
CA GLN A 233 5.57 11.34 10.08
C GLN A 233 5.92 9.86 9.96
N ASN A 234 6.34 9.46 8.76
CA ASN A 234 6.78 8.11 8.49
C ASN A 234 8.27 7.97 8.82
N PHE A 235 8.61 6.84 9.43
CA PHE A 235 9.96 6.42 9.79
C PHE A 235 10.29 5.11 9.08
N GLU A 236 11.56 4.72 9.09
CA GLU A 236 12.02 3.49 8.47
C GLU A 236 11.35 2.22 9.04
N GLN A 237 10.99 2.24 10.33
CA GLN A 237 10.44 1.11 11.06
C GLN A 237 9.06 1.43 11.68
N GLY A 238 8.28 2.29 11.01
CA GLY A 238 6.90 2.57 11.39
C GLY A 238 6.49 4.03 11.18
N PHE A 239 5.55 4.53 11.97
CA PHE A 239 5.08 5.90 11.87
C PHE A 239 4.71 6.48 13.23
N ALA A 240 4.79 7.81 13.34
CA ALA A 240 4.21 8.54 14.46
C ALA A 240 3.04 9.39 13.98
N LEU A 241 2.03 9.52 14.84
CA LEU A 241 0.82 10.28 14.58
C LEU A 241 0.48 11.18 15.77
N ALA A 242 0.11 12.43 15.50
CA ALA A 242 -0.42 13.34 16.51
C ALA A 242 -1.71 14.00 16.04
N SER A 243 -2.68 14.19 16.94
CA SER A 243 -3.90 14.96 16.59
C SER A 243 -3.59 16.45 16.48
N VAL A 244 -4.08 17.10 15.43
CA VAL A 244 -3.82 18.51 15.13
C VAL A 244 -5.08 19.35 15.38
N PRO A 245 -5.02 20.40 16.22
CA PRO A 245 -6.16 21.27 16.50
C PRO A 245 -6.31 22.36 15.40
N ALA A 246 -6.53 21.93 14.16
CA ALA A 246 -6.86 22.80 13.03
C ALA A 246 -8.38 22.81 12.76
N PRO A 247 -8.99 23.86 12.18
CA PRO A 247 -10.43 23.87 11.89
C PRO A 247 -10.89 22.69 11.02
N SER A 248 -10.12 22.37 9.98
CA SER A 248 -10.26 21.18 9.14
C SER A 248 -8.96 20.95 8.36
N CYS A 249 -8.80 19.75 7.81
CA CYS A 249 -7.69 19.35 6.92
C CYS A 249 -8.22 18.65 5.65
N THR A 250 -9.54 18.72 5.41
CA THR A 250 -10.16 18.16 4.20
C THR A 250 -10.76 19.27 3.33
N ALA A 251 -10.89 19.02 2.03
CA ALA A 251 -11.45 19.98 1.09
C ALA A 251 -12.95 20.25 1.36
N GLU A 252 -13.63 19.27 1.94
CA GLU A 252 -15.06 19.30 2.30
C GLU A 252 -15.32 19.98 3.65
N ASN A 253 -14.26 20.48 4.31
CA ASN A 253 -14.33 21.14 5.62
C ASN A 253 -15.00 20.26 6.68
N LEU A 254 -14.60 18.97 6.75
CA LEU A 254 -15.09 18.05 7.76
C LEU A 254 -14.72 18.55 9.16
N TYR A 255 -15.65 18.36 10.11
CA TYR A 255 -15.50 18.83 11.49
C TYR A 255 -14.40 18.07 12.22
N ASN A 256 -13.30 18.74 12.54
CA ASN A 256 -12.18 18.15 13.26
C ASN A 256 -12.46 18.06 14.77
N GLN A 257 -12.69 16.85 15.28
CA GLN A 257 -12.95 16.63 16.70
C GLN A 257 -11.76 17.01 17.60
N ALA A 258 -10.54 17.12 17.05
CA ALA A 258 -9.36 17.57 17.80
C ALA A 258 -9.42 19.04 18.25
N THR A 259 -10.41 19.83 17.80
CA THR A 259 -10.65 21.18 18.31
C THR A 259 -11.57 21.22 19.53
N ASP A 260 -12.22 20.12 19.89
CA ASP A 260 -13.12 20.07 21.04
C ASP A 260 -12.36 20.15 22.35
N ALA A 261 -12.87 20.92 23.31
CA ALA A 261 -12.27 21.01 24.65
C ALA A 261 -12.24 19.66 25.40
N SER A 262 -13.12 18.72 25.03
CA SER A 262 -13.16 17.36 25.56
C SER A 262 -12.22 16.38 24.85
N TRP A 263 -11.62 16.78 23.72
CA TRP A 263 -10.67 15.93 23.00
C TRP A 263 -9.41 15.75 23.82
N ARG A 264 -9.00 14.50 24.00
CA ARG A 264 -7.69 14.18 24.56
C ARG A 264 -6.71 14.11 23.39
N PRO A 265 -5.71 15.00 23.33
CA PRO A 265 -4.76 14.98 22.23
C PRO A 265 -4.07 13.61 22.13
N LEU A 266 -4.01 13.10 20.91
CA LEU A 266 -3.37 11.83 20.60
C LEU A 266 -1.92 12.09 20.22
N TRP A 267 -1.01 11.28 20.76
CA TRP A 267 0.34 11.08 20.28
C TRP A 267 0.58 9.59 20.28
N LEU A 268 0.71 9.00 19.10
CA LEU A 268 0.83 7.56 18.91
C LEU A 268 2.09 7.27 18.11
N THR A 269 2.74 6.17 18.43
CA THR A 269 3.88 5.66 17.70
C THR A 269 3.62 4.20 17.40
N PHE A 270 3.74 3.83 16.14
CA PHE A 270 3.52 2.48 15.63
C PHE A 270 4.86 1.99 15.13
N ILE A 271 5.31 0.85 15.66
CA ILE A 271 6.55 0.19 15.29
C ILE A 271 6.19 -1.05 14.48
N ASN A 272 6.92 -1.32 13.40
CA ASN A 272 6.65 -2.43 12.48
C ASN A 272 6.76 -3.81 13.14
N ASP A 273 7.39 -3.92 14.30
CA ASP A 273 7.40 -5.14 15.13
C ASP A 273 6.09 -5.42 15.88
N GLY A 274 5.03 -4.69 15.54
CA GLY A 274 3.68 -4.86 16.11
C GLY A 274 3.49 -4.15 17.44
N ARG A 275 4.43 -3.32 17.90
CA ARG A 275 4.26 -2.53 19.13
C ARG A 275 3.75 -1.13 18.83
N TRP A 276 2.79 -0.66 19.62
CA TRP A 276 2.37 0.73 19.63
C TRP A 276 2.58 1.34 21.00
N ARG A 277 2.76 2.66 21.04
CA ARG A 277 2.89 3.43 22.27
C ARG A 277 2.10 4.72 22.16
N SER A 278 1.50 5.16 23.26
CA SER A 278 1.07 6.54 23.39
C SER A 278 2.21 7.39 23.97
N GLY A 279 2.43 8.57 23.40
CA GLY A 279 3.37 9.55 23.92
C GLY A 279 2.86 10.19 25.21
N PRO A 280 3.74 10.72 26.08
CA PRO A 280 3.31 11.52 27.22
C PRO A 280 2.60 12.79 26.70
N LEU A 281 1.46 13.13 27.31
CA LEU A 281 0.73 14.38 27.01
C LEU A 281 1.69 15.56 27.18
N ALA A 282 2.06 16.23 26.09
CA ALA A 282 2.87 17.44 26.18
C ALA A 282 2.02 18.56 26.81
N GLY A 283 2.12 18.75 28.12
CA GLY A 283 1.47 19.86 28.82
C GLY A 283 1.06 19.61 30.27
N ALA A 284 2.01 19.30 31.15
CA ALA A 284 1.90 19.66 32.57
C ALA A 284 3.17 20.46 32.94
N PRO A 285 3.05 21.66 33.53
CA PRO A 285 4.21 22.46 33.87
C PRO A 285 4.89 21.87 35.12
N GLY A 286 6.18 21.57 35.03
CA GLY A 286 7.06 21.40 36.18
C GLY A 286 7.81 20.07 36.21
N GLY A 287 9.15 20.17 36.12
CA GLY A 287 10.04 19.07 36.47
C GLY A 287 11.26 18.97 35.58
N VAL A 288 12.21 19.90 35.74
CA VAL A 288 13.58 19.69 35.27
C VAL A 288 14.15 18.52 36.06
N THR A 289 14.37 17.37 35.43
CA THR A 289 15.32 16.38 35.93
C THR A 289 16.08 15.73 34.78
N THR A 290 17.37 16.02 34.79
CA THR A 290 18.53 15.46 34.07
C THR A 290 18.39 14.07 33.42
N PRO A 291 19.07 13.83 32.27
CA PRO A 291 19.09 12.53 31.62
C PRO A 291 19.90 11.49 32.43
N PRO A 292 19.43 10.24 32.56
CA PRO A 292 20.25 9.17 33.10
C PRO A 292 21.21 8.62 32.02
N THR A 293 22.45 8.45 32.45
CA THR A 293 23.58 7.83 31.76
C THR A 293 23.24 6.46 31.18
N ALA A 294 23.61 6.25 29.92
CA ALA A 294 23.50 4.98 29.22
C ALA A 294 24.26 3.86 29.96
N THR A 295 23.57 2.76 30.24
CA THR A 295 24.19 1.50 30.67
C THR A 295 24.03 0.50 29.53
N SER A 296 25.15 0.10 28.94
CA SER A 296 25.21 -0.93 27.89
C SER A 296 25.13 -2.34 28.50
N LEU A 297 24.33 -3.22 27.89
CA LEU A 297 24.40 -4.68 28.07
C LEU A 297 24.43 -5.38 26.70
N PRO A 298 25.05 -6.58 26.61
CA PRO A 298 25.53 -7.15 25.35
C PRO A 298 24.42 -7.79 24.49
N VAL A 299 24.63 -7.71 23.17
CA VAL A 299 23.81 -8.30 22.10
C VAL A 299 23.91 -9.85 22.15
N PRO A 300 22.79 -10.60 22.16
CA PRO A 300 22.83 -12.04 21.94
C PRO A 300 23.12 -12.36 20.46
N PRO A 301 23.79 -13.49 20.14
CA PRO A 301 24.17 -13.81 18.78
C PRO A 301 22.94 -14.04 17.89
N THR A 302 22.94 -13.38 16.73
CA THR A 302 22.02 -13.59 15.62
C THR A 302 21.96 -15.07 15.26
N ALA A 303 20.80 -15.70 15.46
CA ALA A 303 20.54 -17.01 14.91
C ALA A 303 20.43 -16.88 13.39
N THR A 304 21.36 -17.53 12.67
CA THR A 304 21.26 -17.75 11.23
C THR A 304 20.03 -18.62 10.97
N ALA A 305 18.96 -18.04 10.44
CA ALA A 305 17.79 -18.80 10.01
C ALA A 305 18.16 -19.62 8.77
N VAL A 306 18.03 -20.93 8.89
CA VAL A 306 18.18 -21.88 7.77
C VAL A 306 16.85 -21.87 7.02
N SER A 307 16.84 -21.36 5.78
CA SER A 307 15.65 -21.37 4.92
C SER A 307 15.26 -22.81 4.59
N SER A 308 14.01 -23.19 4.85
CA SER A 308 13.47 -24.48 4.40
C SER A 308 12.74 -24.30 3.06
N ALA A 309 12.60 -25.39 2.28
CA ALA A 309 11.81 -25.42 1.05
C ALA A 309 10.28 -25.36 1.30
N ALA A 310 9.85 -25.28 2.57
CA ALA A 310 8.43 -25.25 2.93
C ALA A 310 7.76 -23.89 2.64
N ASP A 311 8.55 -22.85 2.35
CA ASP A 311 8.05 -21.48 2.21
C ASP A 311 8.04 -21.00 0.73
N MET A 312 7.81 -21.90 -0.23
CA MET A 312 7.79 -21.60 -1.68
C MET A 312 6.65 -22.33 -2.38
N ARG A 313 6.07 -21.69 -3.40
CA ARG A 313 5.16 -22.32 -4.37
C ARG A 313 5.86 -23.49 -5.07
N PRO A 314 5.12 -24.48 -5.60
CA PRO A 314 5.70 -25.55 -6.39
C PRO A 314 6.60 -24.97 -7.49
N ALA A 315 7.81 -25.52 -7.66
CA ALA A 315 8.76 -25.01 -8.66
C ALA A 315 8.20 -25.01 -10.10
N ALA A 316 7.19 -25.85 -10.38
CA ALA A 316 6.47 -25.87 -11.65
C ALA A 316 5.66 -24.58 -11.93
N ASN A 317 5.27 -23.83 -10.90
CA ASN A 317 4.67 -22.51 -11.03
C ASN A 317 5.70 -21.42 -11.33
N GLY A 318 6.99 -21.72 -11.20
CA GLY A 318 8.09 -20.78 -11.39
C GLY A 318 8.72 -20.31 -10.08
N VAL A 319 10.04 -20.14 -10.13
CA VAL A 319 10.83 -19.50 -9.08
C VAL A 319 11.58 -18.35 -9.74
N PHE A 320 11.29 -17.15 -9.26
CA PHE A 320 11.78 -15.90 -9.81
C PHE A 320 12.77 -15.27 -8.83
N THR A 321 13.82 -14.64 -9.32
CA THR A 321 14.78 -13.94 -8.47
C THR A 321 14.92 -12.51 -8.94
N ALA A 322 14.56 -11.57 -8.08
CA ALA A 322 14.95 -10.17 -8.23
C ALA A 322 16.33 -10.02 -7.61
N ARG A 323 17.36 -9.66 -8.37
CA ARG A 323 18.68 -9.41 -7.78
C ARG A 323 18.68 -8.11 -6.99
N ARG A 324 19.46 -7.99 -5.91
CA ARG A 324 19.60 -6.68 -5.29
C ARG A 324 20.44 -5.79 -6.21
N GLY A 325 20.10 -4.51 -6.27
CA GLY A 325 20.86 -3.56 -7.07
C GLY A 325 20.99 -2.20 -6.42
N GLN A 326 21.59 -1.29 -7.17
CA GLN A 326 21.48 0.15 -6.91
C GLN A 326 20.36 0.70 -7.80
N PRO A 327 19.75 1.84 -7.44
CA PRO A 327 18.84 2.52 -8.35
C PRO A 327 19.50 2.72 -9.71
N ILE A 328 18.81 2.30 -10.77
CA ILE A 328 19.27 2.40 -12.16
C ILE A 328 18.60 3.59 -12.86
N THR A 329 19.17 4.01 -13.98
CA THR A 329 18.52 5.01 -14.83
C THR A 329 17.44 4.31 -15.65
N LEU A 330 16.20 4.79 -15.58
CA LEU A 330 15.12 4.30 -16.43
C LEU A 330 15.17 5.06 -17.75
N ASP A 331 15.80 4.49 -18.78
CA ASP A 331 15.99 5.12 -20.09
C ASP A 331 15.63 4.20 -21.27
N GLY A 332 15.12 3.00 -20.97
CA GLY A 332 14.73 2.01 -21.96
C GLY A 332 15.91 1.27 -22.57
N ARG A 333 17.10 1.37 -21.97
CA ARG A 333 18.29 0.61 -22.37
C ARG A 333 18.69 -0.37 -21.27
N PHE A 334 19.13 -1.57 -21.69
CA PHE A 334 19.31 -2.68 -20.77
C PHE A 334 20.77 -2.97 -20.40
N GLU A 335 21.70 -2.04 -20.59
CA GLU A 335 23.10 -2.23 -20.18
C GLU A 335 23.24 -2.41 -18.66
N ASP A 336 22.33 -1.79 -17.89
CA ASP A 336 22.26 -1.91 -16.43
C ASP A 336 21.64 -3.25 -15.97
N TRP A 337 21.34 -4.18 -16.89
CA TRP A 337 20.68 -5.47 -16.62
C TRP A 337 21.54 -6.70 -16.98
N PRO A 338 22.67 -6.96 -16.27
CA PRO A 338 23.58 -8.09 -16.53
C PRO A 338 23.04 -9.49 -16.19
N GLY A 339 21.81 -9.62 -15.70
CA GLY A 339 21.25 -10.91 -15.27
C GLY A 339 20.80 -11.79 -16.43
N PRO A 340 20.45 -13.06 -16.16
CA PRO A 340 19.77 -13.90 -17.14
C PRO A 340 18.33 -13.42 -17.36
N TRP A 341 17.89 -13.41 -18.62
CA TRP A 341 16.51 -13.12 -18.99
C TRP A 341 15.60 -14.33 -18.73
N LEU A 342 14.50 -14.10 -18.04
CA LEU A 342 13.49 -15.11 -17.68
C LEU A 342 12.37 -15.08 -18.72
N PRO A 343 11.95 -16.22 -19.29
CA PRO A 343 10.91 -16.24 -20.31
C PRO A 343 9.51 -15.99 -19.72
N VAL A 344 8.69 -15.29 -20.49
CA VAL A 344 7.24 -15.13 -20.31
C VAL A 344 6.59 -15.73 -21.57
N SER A 345 6.23 -17.01 -21.51
CA SER A 345 5.95 -17.79 -22.72
C SER A 345 4.81 -18.81 -22.60
N ALA A 346 4.24 -18.99 -21.41
CA ALA A 346 3.13 -19.93 -21.26
C ALA A 346 1.84 -19.27 -21.74
N VAL A 347 1.26 -19.76 -22.83
CA VAL A 347 -0.03 -19.25 -23.33
C VAL A 347 -1.14 -19.75 -22.42
N ILE A 348 -1.81 -18.83 -21.72
CA ILE A 348 -2.88 -19.16 -20.76
C ILE A 348 -4.27 -18.74 -21.27
N GLN A 349 -4.33 -17.85 -22.26
CA GLN A 349 -5.55 -17.39 -22.94
C GLN A 349 -5.25 -17.11 -24.42
N GLY A 350 -6.22 -17.32 -25.30
CA GLY A 350 -6.09 -16.94 -26.72
C GLY A 350 -5.20 -17.85 -27.57
N ARG A 351 -5.07 -19.14 -27.23
CA ARG A 351 -4.14 -20.07 -27.91
C ARG A 351 -4.37 -20.17 -29.42
N GLU A 352 -5.60 -20.01 -29.86
CA GLU A 352 -6.02 -20.00 -31.25
C GLU A 352 -5.71 -18.71 -32.00
N GLN A 353 -5.48 -17.61 -31.28
CA GLN A 353 -5.05 -16.32 -31.84
C GLN A 353 -3.53 -16.22 -31.89
N TRP A 354 -2.84 -16.90 -30.96
CA TRP A 354 -1.37 -16.87 -30.88
C TRP A 354 -0.67 -17.61 -32.03
N ASN A 355 0.02 -16.87 -32.90
CA ASN A 355 0.73 -17.42 -34.07
C ASN A 355 2.21 -17.75 -33.81
N GLY A 356 2.63 -17.75 -32.55
CA GLY A 356 3.97 -18.13 -32.12
C GLY A 356 4.78 -16.95 -31.58
N ALA A 357 6.08 -17.16 -31.36
CA ALA A 357 6.92 -16.17 -30.66
C ALA A 357 7.19 -14.87 -31.45
N SER A 358 6.81 -14.81 -32.74
CA SER A 358 6.85 -13.59 -33.54
C SER A 358 5.61 -12.73 -33.41
N ASP A 359 4.53 -13.31 -32.88
CA ASP A 359 3.21 -12.71 -32.73
C ASP A 359 3.09 -12.15 -31.32
N LEU A 360 3.20 -13.00 -30.27
CA LEU A 360 3.47 -12.52 -28.92
C LEU A 360 4.59 -13.32 -28.25
N GLY A 361 5.50 -12.64 -27.57
CA GLY A 361 6.51 -13.27 -26.72
C GLY A 361 7.17 -12.29 -25.78
N GLY A 362 7.75 -12.76 -24.69
CA GLY A 362 8.53 -11.86 -23.87
C GLY A 362 9.55 -12.51 -22.98
N VAL A 363 10.45 -11.67 -22.50
CA VAL A 363 11.41 -12.00 -21.46
C VAL A 363 11.51 -10.86 -20.45
N MET A 364 11.81 -11.20 -19.21
CA MET A 364 11.95 -10.23 -18.12
C MET A 364 13.26 -10.40 -17.34
N GLN A 365 13.73 -9.31 -16.77
CA GLN A 365 14.64 -9.31 -15.63
C GLN A 365 14.02 -8.50 -14.49
N MET A 366 14.42 -8.85 -13.27
CA MET A 366 13.97 -8.18 -12.06
C MET A 366 15.15 -7.78 -11.20
N MET A 367 15.06 -6.59 -10.64
CA MET A 367 15.97 -6.08 -9.63
C MET A 367 15.14 -5.52 -8.47
N TRP A 368 15.67 -5.54 -7.26
CA TRP A 368 15.07 -4.82 -6.15
C TRP A 368 16.06 -3.90 -5.46
N THR A 369 15.50 -2.82 -4.91
CA THR A 369 16.13 -1.86 -4.01
C THR A 369 15.13 -1.54 -2.88
N PRO A 370 15.52 -0.83 -1.81
CA PRO A 370 14.55 -0.30 -0.86
C PRO A 370 13.50 0.64 -1.47
N GLU A 371 13.77 1.24 -2.63
CA GLU A 371 12.86 2.18 -3.29
C GLU A 371 11.78 1.50 -4.15
N GLY A 372 11.99 0.26 -4.57
CA GLY A 372 11.00 -0.47 -5.37
C GLY A 372 11.50 -1.77 -5.99
N LEU A 373 10.56 -2.47 -6.61
CA LEU A 373 10.81 -3.55 -7.56
C LEU A 373 11.02 -2.94 -8.94
N TYR A 374 12.13 -3.25 -9.57
CA TYR A 374 12.46 -2.81 -10.92
C TYR A 374 12.22 -3.97 -11.88
N LEU A 375 11.56 -3.66 -13.00
CA LEU A 375 11.29 -4.58 -14.10
C LEU A 375 11.93 -4.06 -15.39
N ALA A 376 12.63 -4.94 -16.08
CA ALA A 376 12.92 -4.78 -17.50
C ALA A 376 12.20 -5.88 -18.24
N VAL A 377 11.33 -5.52 -19.18
CA VAL A 377 10.53 -6.45 -19.97
C VAL A 377 10.77 -6.15 -21.44
N GLN A 378 11.16 -7.18 -22.20
CA GLN A 378 11.24 -7.13 -23.65
C GLN A 378 10.09 -7.94 -24.22
N ILE A 379 9.28 -7.32 -25.06
CA ILE A 379 8.04 -7.89 -25.58
C ILE A 379 8.07 -7.86 -27.10
N THR A 380 8.11 -9.03 -27.71
CA THR A 380 7.87 -9.22 -29.15
C THR A 380 6.37 -9.17 -29.38
N ASP A 381 5.95 -8.31 -30.31
CA ASP A 381 4.55 -8.04 -30.62
C ASP A 381 4.48 -7.47 -32.04
N ASP A 382 3.75 -8.14 -32.95
CA ASP A 382 3.67 -7.72 -34.34
C ASP A 382 2.66 -6.59 -34.59
N VAL A 383 1.72 -6.32 -33.68
CA VAL A 383 0.71 -5.25 -33.81
C VAL A 383 0.50 -4.48 -32.49
N LEU A 384 1.28 -3.40 -32.34
CA LEU A 384 1.17 -2.52 -31.16
C LEU A 384 -0.16 -1.74 -31.08
N ARG A 385 -0.95 -2.05 -30.04
CA ARG A 385 -2.30 -1.59 -29.71
C ARG A 385 -2.51 -1.44 -28.21
N ALA A 386 -2.27 -0.24 -27.70
CA ALA A 386 -2.57 0.09 -26.31
C ALA A 386 -4.08 0.00 -26.01
N GLY A 387 -4.41 -0.52 -24.83
CA GLY A 387 -5.77 -0.55 -24.32
C GLY A 387 -6.27 0.83 -23.84
N PRO A 388 -7.56 0.93 -23.46
CA PRO A 388 -8.14 2.09 -22.80
C PRO A 388 -7.35 2.55 -21.55
N ASP A 389 -7.63 3.75 -21.05
CA ASP A 389 -7.05 4.24 -19.79
C ASP A 389 -7.79 3.76 -18.54
N GLY A 390 -7.05 3.65 -17.44
CA GLY A 390 -7.60 3.22 -16.15
C GLY A 390 -7.87 1.71 -16.09
N SER A 391 -9.02 1.34 -15.52
CA SER A 391 -9.36 -0.05 -15.19
C SER A 391 -9.44 -0.97 -16.39
N ASP A 392 -9.67 -0.46 -17.59
CA ASP A 392 -9.85 -1.25 -18.82
C ASP A 392 -8.55 -1.42 -19.62
N GLN A 393 -7.40 -0.97 -19.11
CA GLN A 393 -6.12 -1.07 -19.83
C GLN A 393 -5.69 -2.52 -20.17
N TRP A 394 -6.27 -3.52 -19.50
CA TRP A 394 -6.03 -4.94 -19.79
C TRP A 394 -6.54 -5.37 -21.18
N GLN A 395 -7.37 -4.56 -21.85
CA GLN A 395 -7.95 -4.82 -23.17
C GLN A 395 -7.03 -4.42 -24.35
N GLY A 396 -5.73 -4.31 -24.10
CA GLY A 396 -4.73 -4.08 -25.13
C GLY A 396 -3.36 -4.53 -24.66
N ASP A 397 -2.33 -4.13 -25.37
CA ASP A 397 -0.98 -4.58 -25.05
C ASP A 397 -0.52 -3.97 -23.74
N GLY A 398 0.11 -4.81 -22.93
CA GLY A 398 0.65 -4.40 -21.65
C GLY A 398 1.06 -5.59 -20.81
N VAL A 399 1.48 -5.28 -19.59
CA VAL A 399 1.93 -6.25 -18.61
C VAL A 399 0.98 -6.28 -17.43
N GLU A 400 0.62 -7.47 -16.97
CA GLU A 400 -0.02 -7.69 -15.68
C GLU A 400 0.98 -8.30 -14.70
N LEU A 401 0.99 -7.79 -13.47
CA LEU A 401 1.81 -8.31 -12.39
C LEU A 401 0.92 -8.69 -11.22
N GLN A 402 1.07 -9.92 -10.74
CA GLN A 402 0.44 -10.41 -9.52
C GLN A 402 1.49 -10.56 -8.42
N PHE A 403 1.15 -10.16 -7.20
CA PHE A 403 2.05 -10.17 -6.06
C PHE A 403 1.29 -10.51 -4.78
N ASP A 404 1.71 -11.55 -4.09
CA ASP A 404 1.15 -12.01 -2.81
C ASP A 404 2.20 -11.69 -1.72
N ARG A 405 1.89 -10.67 -0.92
CA ARG A 405 2.86 -10.11 0.04
C ARG A 405 3.01 -10.94 1.31
N ARG A 406 2.04 -11.81 1.65
CA ARG A 406 2.09 -12.72 2.80
C ARG A 406 1.86 -14.17 2.37
N LEU A 407 2.64 -14.61 1.39
CA LEU A 407 2.62 -15.95 0.78
C LEU A 407 2.31 -17.13 1.72
N ILE A 408 2.82 -17.10 2.95
CA ILE A 408 2.69 -18.22 3.90
C ILE A 408 1.38 -18.19 4.68
N ASP A 409 0.80 -17.01 4.90
CA ASP A 409 -0.36 -16.81 5.77
C ASP A 409 -1.60 -17.52 5.21
N ASP A 410 -1.77 -17.50 3.87
CA ASP A 410 -2.89 -18.12 3.16
C ASP A 410 -2.42 -18.93 1.94
N PHE A 411 -1.27 -19.60 2.09
CA PHE A 411 -0.59 -20.38 1.04
C PHE A 411 -1.48 -21.36 0.24
N ALA A 412 -2.66 -21.76 0.70
CA ALA A 412 -3.56 -22.66 -0.04
C ALA A 412 -4.87 -22.00 -0.50
N ASP A 413 -5.11 -20.71 -0.23
CA ASP A 413 -6.34 -20.04 -0.65
C ASP A 413 -6.26 -19.66 -2.13
N THR A 414 -7.26 -20.11 -2.89
CA THR A 414 -7.35 -19.87 -4.33
C THR A 414 -8.01 -18.54 -4.67
N ARG A 415 -8.37 -17.74 -3.67
CA ARG A 415 -9.07 -16.46 -3.85
C ARG A 415 -8.15 -15.34 -3.43
N ALA A 416 -7.90 -14.40 -4.34
CA ALA A 416 -7.16 -13.20 -4.01
C ALA A 416 -7.86 -12.40 -2.88
N ASN A 417 -7.07 -11.92 -1.93
CA ASN A 417 -7.51 -11.19 -0.74
C ASN A 417 -6.87 -9.77 -0.69
N ASP A 418 -6.70 -9.18 0.51
CA ASP A 418 -6.12 -7.84 0.70
C ASP A 418 -4.59 -7.77 0.59
N ASP A 419 -3.91 -8.90 0.68
CA ASP A 419 -2.46 -8.98 0.61
C ASP A 419 -1.97 -9.47 -0.76
N ASP A 420 -2.92 -9.88 -1.60
CA ASP A 420 -2.80 -10.05 -3.03
C ASP A 420 -2.98 -8.74 -3.80
N THR A 421 -1.98 -8.40 -4.60
CA THR A 421 -1.96 -7.22 -5.45
C THR A 421 -1.93 -7.63 -6.91
N GLN A 422 -2.76 -7.00 -7.73
CA GLN A 422 -2.70 -7.10 -9.18
C GLN A 422 -2.51 -5.70 -9.75
N LEU A 423 -1.39 -5.51 -10.44
CA LEU A 423 -1.05 -4.27 -11.13
C LEU A 423 -1.06 -4.51 -12.64
N GLY A 424 -1.38 -3.46 -13.38
CA GLY A 424 -1.16 -3.40 -14.82
C GLY A 424 -0.24 -2.26 -15.16
N LEU A 425 0.65 -2.54 -16.10
CA LEU A 425 1.60 -1.60 -16.69
C LEU A 425 1.39 -1.62 -18.19
N ALA A 426 0.71 -0.61 -18.71
CA ALA A 426 0.39 -0.52 -20.14
C ALA A 426 0.97 0.76 -20.74
N PRO A 427 1.48 0.72 -21.98
CA PRO A 427 1.79 1.93 -22.72
C PRO A 427 0.55 2.83 -22.89
N ASP A 428 0.76 4.13 -23.04
CA ASP A 428 -0.25 5.03 -23.58
C ASP A 428 -0.47 4.79 -25.08
N ALA A 429 -1.50 5.40 -25.66
CA ALA A 429 -1.86 5.20 -27.07
C ALA A 429 -0.73 5.54 -28.06
N ALA A 430 0.24 6.37 -27.66
CA ALA A 430 1.40 6.72 -28.47
C ALA A 430 2.63 5.83 -28.20
N PHE A 431 2.57 4.91 -27.23
CA PHE A 431 3.70 4.12 -26.74
C PHE A 431 4.91 4.99 -26.34
N GLN A 432 4.65 6.07 -25.61
CA GLN A 432 5.64 7.03 -25.11
C GLN A 432 5.72 7.06 -23.58
N TYR A 433 4.64 6.67 -22.88
CA TYR A 433 4.57 6.67 -21.42
C TYR A 433 4.00 5.36 -20.90
N VAL A 434 4.47 4.95 -19.72
CA VAL A 434 3.91 3.79 -19.00
C VAL A 434 2.82 4.30 -18.07
N ARG A 435 1.66 3.65 -18.10
CA ARG A 435 0.51 3.90 -17.23
C ARG A 435 0.36 2.73 -16.26
N GLY A 436 0.06 3.05 -15.00
CA GLY A 436 -0.17 2.09 -13.94
C GLY A 436 -1.64 2.03 -13.52
N TYR A 437 -2.14 0.83 -13.26
CA TYR A 437 -3.41 0.64 -12.59
C TYR A 437 -3.30 -0.52 -11.60
N ARG A 438 -3.79 -0.31 -10.38
CA ARG A 438 -3.91 -1.34 -9.34
C ARG A 438 -5.35 -1.82 -9.36
N TRP A 439 -5.59 -3.08 -9.73
CA TRP A 439 -6.91 -3.71 -9.68
C TRP A 439 -7.16 -4.41 -8.35
N LEU A 440 -6.15 -5.12 -7.84
CA LEU A 440 -6.23 -5.80 -6.56
C LEU A 440 -5.25 -5.22 -5.53
N PRO A 441 -5.62 -5.22 -4.25
CA PRO A 441 -6.96 -5.56 -3.75
C PRO A 441 -7.97 -4.47 -4.14
N LEU A 442 -9.23 -4.84 -4.32
CA LEU A 442 -10.29 -3.91 -4.77
C LEU A 442 -10.41 -2.65 -3.89
N ALA A 443 -10.06 -2.76 -2.61
CA ALA A 443 -10.08 -1.65 -1.66
C ALA A 443 -9.03 -0.57 -1.92
N ALA A 444 -7.96 -0.93 -2.64
CA ALA A 444 -6.88 -0.06 -3.05
C ALA A 444 -6.88 0.18 -4.56
N GLU A 445 -7.99 -0.14 -5.24
CA GLU A 445 -8.13 0.03 -6.68
C GLU A 445 -7.87 1.49 -7.06
N SER A 446 -6.86 1.72 -7.91
CA SER A 446 -6.43 3.07 -8.22
C SER A 446 -5.54 3.11 -9.45
N ARG A 447 -5.59 4.23 -10.17
CA ARG A 447 -4.56 4.59 -11.15
C ARG A 447 -3.29 5.06 -10.45
N PHE A 448 -2.15 4.82 -11.07
CA PHE A 448 -0.88 5.39 -10.65
C PHE A 448 0.06 5.59 -11.84
N ASP A 449 1.03 6.50 -11.68
CA ASP A 449 2.05 6.77 -12.70
C ASP A 449 3.40 6.25 -12.20
N PRO A 450 3.81 5.03 -12.58
CA PRO A 450 5.10 4.52 -12.16
C PRO A 450 6.23 5.28 -12.86
N PRO A 451 7.37 5.50 -12.18
CA PRO A 451 8.60 5.85 -12.88
C PRO A 451 8.93 4.75 -13.89
N GLY A 452 8.99 5.10 -15.17
CA GLY A 452 9.31 4.13 -16.21
C GLY A 452 9.34 4.71 -17.60
N VAL A 453 9.91 3.93 -18.52
CA VAL A 453 10.04 4.26 -19.94
C VAL A 453 9.51 3.09 -20.77
N VAL A 454 8.85 3.45 -21.87
CA VAL A 454 8.53 2.52 -22.96
C VAL A 454 9.35 2.91 -24.18
N THR A 455 9.91 1.92 -24.87
CA THR A 455 10.55 2.12 -26.17
C THR A 455 10.00 1.13 -27.18
N THR A 456 9.92 1.54 -28.44
CA THR A 456 9.39 0.71 -29.52
C THR A 456 10.46 0.47 -30.59
N ALA A 457 10.39 -0.71 -31.19
CA ALA A 457 11.12 -1.10 -32.38
C ALA A 457 10.19 -1.91 -33.29
N PRO A 458 10.52 -2.13 -34.58
CA PRO A 458 9.68 -2.95 -35.43
C PRO A 458 9.45 -4.34 -34.84
N GLY A 459 8.19 -4.69 -34.56
CA GLY A 459 7.80 -5.98 -33.98
C GLY A 459 8.11 -6.13 -32.48
N GLN A 460 8.38 -5.04 -31.76
CA GLN A 460 8.78 -5.11 -30.35
C GLN A 460 8.44 -3.81 -29.60
N TYR A 461 8.12 -3.95 -28.32
CA TYR A 461 8.25 -2.87 -27.36
C TYR A 461 8.95 -3.34 -26.09
N THR A 462 9.50 -2.41 -25.33
CA THR A 462 10.15 -2.71 -24.05
C THR A 462 9.62 -1.79 -22.97
N LEU A 463 9.56 -2.32 -21.75
CA LEU A 463 9.22 -1.58 -20.54
C LEU A 463 10.40 -1.64 -19.59
N GLU A 464 10.82 -0.47 -19.09
CA GLU A 464 11.78 -0.36 -17.99
C GLU A 464 11.13 0.47 -16.89
N VAL A 465 10.76 -0.16 -15.78
CA VAL A 465 9.82 0.43 -14.80
C VAL A 465 10.30 0.16 -13.38
N GLN A 466 10.19 1.17 -12.52
CA GLN A 466 10.22 1.03 -11.08
C GLN A 466 8.80 1.00 -10.54
N ILE A 467 8.47 -0.04 -9.77
CA ILE A 467 7.25 -0.12 -8.98
C ILE A 467 7.61 0.11 -7.51
N PRO A 468 7.26 1.27 -6.94
CA PRO A 468 7.45 1.51 -5.51
C PRO A 468 6.78 0.44 -4.65
N TRP A 469 7.45 -0.01 -3.59
CA TRP A 469 6.94 -1.07 -2.69
C TRP A 469 5.60 -0.75 -2.05
N LEU A 470 5.24 0.54 -1.95
CA LEU A 470 3.96 0.99 -1.44
C LEU A 470 2.76 0.42 -2.24
N TYR A 471 2.94 0.12 -3.53
CA TYR A 471 1.87 -0.46 -4.35
C TYR A 471 1.63 -1.94 -4.04
N PHE A 472 2.55 -2.57 -3.30
CA PHE A 472 2.42 -3.91 -2.72
C PHE A 472 2.12 -3.86 -1.23
N ASP A 473 1.80 -2.67 -0.68
CA ASP A 473 1.64 -2.42 0.75
C ASP A 473 2.85 -2.89 1.58
N LEU A 474 4.04 -2.78 0.98
CA LEU A 474 5.32 -3.11 1.59
C LEU A 474 6.16 -1.85 1.81
N ASN A 475 6.98 -1.90 2.84
CA ASN A 475 8.03 -0.92 3.09
C ASN A 475 9.36 -1.53 2.69
N GLY A 476 10.03 -0.96 1.68
CA GLY A 476 11.27 -1.53 1.16
C GLY A 476 12.44 -1.56 2.15
N ALA A 477 12.37 -0.80 3.24
CA ALA A 477 13.35 -0.87 4.33
C ALA A 477 13.28 -2.18 5.13
N ASP A 478 12.11 -2.84 5.14
CA ASP A 478 11.88 -4.10 5.86
C ASP A 478 12.29 -5.32 5.01
N LEU A 479 12.57 -5.10 3.72
CA LEU A 479 12.95 -6.15 2.78
C LEU A 479 14.42 -6.54 2.98
N GLN A 480 14.63 -7.86 3.04
CA GLN A 480 15.96 -8.45 3.17
C GLN A 480 16.20 -9.45 2.03
N PRO A 481 17.47 -9.67 1.65
CA PRO A 481 17.81 -10.82 0.83
C PRO A 481 17.24 -12.11 1.43
N GLY A 482 16.67 -12.95 0.56
CA GLY A 482 15.96 -14.16 0.91
C GLY A 482 14.46 -13.99 1.17
N ALA A 483 13.91 -12.77 1.24
CA ALA A 483 12.46 -12.56 1.36
C ALA A 483 11.71 -13.19 0.18
N ARG A 484 10.52 -13.73 0.47
CA ARG A 484 9.72 -14.52 -0.48
C ARG A 484 8.30 -13.99 -0.57
N PHE A 485 7.82 -13.90 -1.81
CA PHE A 485 6.48 -13.42 -2.14
C PHE A 485 5.87 -14.32 -3.20
N GLY A 486 4.55 -14.47 -3.25
CA GLY A 486 3.92 -15.03 -4.44
C GLY A 486 4.04 -14.00 -5.56
N PHE A 487 4.32 -14.46 -6.77
CA PHE A 487 4.61 -13.57 -7.88
C PHE A 487 4.27 -14.19 -9.21
N ASN A 488 3.70 -13.39 -10.10
CA ASN A 488 3.61 -13.71 -11.50
C ASN A 488 3.67 -12.44 -12.36
N LEU A 489 4.15 -12.60 -13.59
CA LEU A 489 4.10 -11.56 -14.61
C LEU A 489 3.48 -12.17 -15.87
N SER A 490 2.56 -11.45 -16.50
CA SER A 490 1.94 -11.84 -17.77
C SER A 490 1.96 -10.67 -18.76
N ILE A 491 1.91 -10.99 -20.04
CA ILE A 491 1.85 -10.03 -21.15
C ILE A 491 0.52 -10.24 -21.86
N ASN A 492 -0.19 -9.16 -22.07
CA ASN A 492 -1.45 -9.07 -22.79
C ASN A 492 -1.19 -8.59 -24.22
N ASP A 493 -2.06 -9.01 -25.13
CA ASP A 493 -1.97 -8.74 -26.56
C ASP A 493 -3.34 -8.43 -27.17
N ASN A 494 -3.37 -7.50 -28.13
CA ASN A 494 -4.52 -7.18 -28.93
C ASN A 494 -4.19 -6.66 -30.34
N ASP A 495 -4.19 -7.55 -31.34
CA ASP A 495 -4.10 -7.12 -32.75
C ASP A 495 -5.34 -6.37 -33.27
N GLY A 496 -6.46 -6.50 -32.57
CA GLY A 496 -7.78 -6.04 -33.01
C GLY A 496 -7.96 -4.52 -32.96
N GLU A 497 -8.85 -3.98 -33.80
CA GLU A 497 -9.23 -2.55 -33.73
C GLU A 497 -10.13 -2.23 -32.53
N THR A 498 -10.73 -3.26 -31.94
CA THR A 498 -11.56 -3.14 -30.74
C THR A 498 -10.75 -3.57 -29.53
N PRO A 499 -10.81 -2.81 -28.41
CA PRO A 499 -10.22 -3.24 -27.14
C PRO A 499 -10.69 -4.64 -26.74
N ALA A 500 -9.74 -5.56 -26.58
CA ALA A 500 -9.94 -6.93 -26.13
C ALA A 500 -8.61 -7.50 -25.63
N GLN A 501 -8.65 -8.42 -24.68
CA GLN A 501 -7.47 -9.21 -24.31
C GLN A 501 -7.47 -10.50 -25.13
N GLN A 502 -6.83 -10.47 -26.29
CA GLN A 502 -6.88 -11.56 -27.27
C GLN A 502 -6.04 -12.74 -26.80
N THR A 503 -4.77 -12.48 -26.51
CA THR A 503 -3.82 -13.48 -26.02
C THR A 503 -3.22 -13.04 -24.68
N VAL A 504 -2.92 -14.01 -23.82
CA VAL A 504 -2.13 -13.76 -22.61
C VAL A 504 -1.03 -14.81 -22.47
N LEU A 505 0.21 -14.34 -22.38
CA LEU A 505 1.39 -15.14 -22.05
C LEU A 505 1.77 -14.90 -20.59
N SER A 506 2.05 -15.96 -19.84
CA SER A 506 2.38 -15.90 -18.41
C SER A 506 3.78 -16.47 -18.14
N ALA A 507 4.45 -15.93 -17.12
CA ALA A 507 5.71 -16.46 -16.60
C ALA A 507 5.49 -17.76 -15.81
N SER A 508 4.42 -17.83 -15.01
CA SER A 508 3.95 -19.08 -14.40
C SER A 508 3.13 -19.89 -15.42
N PRO A 509 3.54 -21.12 -15.76
CA PRO A 509 2.75 -22.03 -16.59
C PRO A 509 1.52 -22.60 -15.87
N ALA A 510 1.43 -22.43 -14.55
CA ALA A 510 0.32 -22.93 -13.76
C ALA A 510 -0.89 -21.97 -13.75
N ARG A 511 -0.71 -20.71 -14.20
CA ARG A 511 -1.76 -19.70 -14.23
C ARG A 511 -2.89 -20.09 -15.18
N THR A 512 -4.11 -20.05 -14.67
CA THR A 512 -5.35 -20.25 -15.42
C THR A 512 -6.31 -19.07 -15.32
N THR A 513 -6.18 -18.25 -14.26
CA THR A 513 -6.95 -17.01 -14.06
C THR A 513 -6.07 -15.89 -13.52
N HIS A 514 -6.62 -14.68 -13.43
CA HIS A 514 -5.90 -13.49 -12.98
C HIS A 514 -5.83 -13.35 -11.45
N ASP A 515 -6.72 -14.00 -10.72
CA ASP A 515 -7.04 -13.76 -9.31
C ASP A 515 -6.90 -15.00 -8.42
N ASN A 516 -6.17 -16.03 -8.86
CA ASN A 516 -5.85 -17.21 -8.06
C ASN A 516 -4.37 -17.21 -7.61
N PRO A 517 -4.06 -16.82 -6.37
CA PRO A 517 -2.70 -16.74 -5.85
C PRO A 517 -1.94 -18.07 -5.84
N THR A 518 -2.66 -19.19 -5.75
CA THR A 518 -2.03 -20.54 -5.70
C THR A 518 -1.37 -20.97 -7.00
N GLU A 519 -1.69 -20.31 -8.10
CA GLU A 519 -1.15 -20.59 -9.43
C GLU A 519 0.06 -19.71 -9.77
N TRP A 520 0.37 -18.73 -8.92
CA TRP A 520 1.55 -17.88 -9.09
C TRP A 520 2.81 -18.63 -8.64
N GLY A 521 3.96 -18.15 -9.09
CA GLY A 521 5.27 -18.65 -8.66
C GLY A 521 5.73 -17.98 -7.38
N THR A 522 7.00 -18.14 -7.04
CA THR A 522 7.61 -17.45 -5.90
C THR A 522 8.70 -16.50 -6.37
N LEU A 523 8.56 -15.22 -6.02
CA LEU A 523 9.65 -14.26 -6.10
C LEU A 523 10.54 -14.40 -4.87
N VAL A 524 11.84 -14.48 -5.09
CA VAL A 524 12.88 -14.44 -4.06
C VAL A 524 13.69 -13.16 -4.26
N LEU A 525 13.81 -12.34 -3.22
CA LEU A 525 14.72 -11.22 -3.24
C LEU A 525 16.16 -11.75 -3.08
N GLY A 526 16.98 -11.59 -4.10
CA GLY A 526 18.39 -12.00 -4.11
C GLY A 526 19.29 -11.05 -3.32
N GLU A 527 20.55 -11.46 -3.15
CA GLU A 527 21.63 -10.65 -2.56
C GLU A 527 22.04 -9.45 -3.42
#